data_AF-A0AA39MKS5-F1
#
_entry.id   AF-A0AA39MKS5-F1
#
_cell.length_a   1.000
_cell.length_b   1.000
_cell.length_c   1.000
_cell.angle_alpha   90.00
_cell.angle_beta   90.00
_cell.angle_gamma   90.00
#
_symmetry.space_group_name_H-M   'P 1'
#
loop_
_entity.id
_entity.type
_entity.pdbx_description
1 polymer ?
#
loop_
_entity_poly.entity_id
_entity_poly.type
_entity_poly.pdbx_seq_one_letter_code
_entity_poly.pdbx_strand_id
1 'polypeptide(L)'
;MSEPAWANLIFMSRCHVCMNSNVRNIEFVFSIRICARCMDSHVKPVRLIKTSDPKLTNKIMSLVPLRPGTKKPYTGELMCYQGDVDKVTQRYFSFNDEEKKKYRAERRQLVLDHMAHVERSVEWLCAHEKEREKEQRQVRSYRLYSILEKLGELGYITEFEQMGDAQMYAFIKHRLVCQNRLLTERIWLNIKDDIIAYMEDIRNTRLERENDQVIRPRKILLAKVIRDYTTSTSRYPYTEVLPGLADFYTFKSIKEILDRPTDVVVDADTFSPLVSSLPALCDEWRSSLDSQLLARFPDPGTIDSTKHLSLAQNVLYCSICNTPQFYPQVLAHRCLTESIVHKIKSDNSAKLDPTLVIHIPFSSYQARYRKPWSAESLLLNEQLTKIVKDIIRILDLDPETTTTAELDGLKTYFRCLTCPSVYGFQGLRHYGRRGRYVPFIWLEEICGSSFKDERSL
;
A
#
# COMPACT_ATOMS: atom_id res chain seq x y z
N MET A 1 14.41 9.78 55.50
CA MET A 1 15.52 10.19 54.60
C MET A 1 15.86 11.65 54.88
N SER A 2 17.11 12.09 54.75
CA SER A 2 17.44 13.53 54.86
C SER A 2 17.07 14.28 53.57
N GLU A 3 16.81 15.58 53.67
CA GLU A 3 16.46 16.43 52.53
C GLU A 3 17.52 16.41 51.40
N PRO A 4 18.85 16.47 51.68
CA PRO A 4 19.86 16.35 50.62
C PRO A 4 19.84 15.01 49.90
N ALA A 5 19.59 13.91 50.61
CA ALA A 5 19.49 12.58 50.01
C ALA A 5 18.25 12.46 49.11
N TRP A 6 17.14 13.09 49.52
CA TRP A 6 15.94 13.19 48.71
C TRP A 6 16.16 14.01 47.44
N ALA A 7 16.76 15.20 47.56
CA ALA A 7 17.09 16.04 46.41
C ALA A 7 18.00 15.33 45.40
N ASN A 8 19.00 14.60 45.89
CA ASN A 8 19.87 13.76 45.06
C ASN A 8 19.06 12.68 44.31
N LEU A 9 18.13 11.99 44.99
CA LEU A 9 17.30 10.94 44.38
C LEU A 9 16.41 11.49 43.25
N ILE A 10 15.78 12.64 43.47
CA ILE A 10 14.84 13.25 42.53
C ILE A 10 15.56 13.90 41.35
N PHE A 11 16.54 14.77 41.62
CA PHE A 11 17.10 15.68 40.60
C PHE A 11 18.36 15.14 39.91
N MET A 12 19.16 14.29 40.58
CA MET A 12 20.38 13.77 39.97
C MET A 12 20.09 12.50 39.17
N SER A 13 20.57 12.45 37.92
CA SER A 13 20.32 11.36 36.97
C SER A 13 21.43 10.31 36.93
N ARG A 14 21.99 9.94 38.09
CA ARG A 14 23.09 8.97 38.20
C ARG A 14 22.67 7.68 38.92
N CYS A 15 23.24 6.56 38.50
CA CYS A 15 23.08 5.29 39.21
C CYS A 15 23.76 5.35 40.58
N HIS A 16 23.05 5.03 41.66
CA HIS A 16 23.63 5.02 43.01
C HIS A 16 24.60 3.84 43.27
N VAL A 17 24.66 2.87 42.34
CA VAL A 17 25.52 1.70 42.45
C VAL A 17 26.80 1.87 41.63
N CYS A 18 26.68 2.22 40.33
CA CYS A 18 27.82 2.29 39.41
C CYS A 18 28.11 3.70 38.88
N MET A 19 27.40 4.72 39.35
CA MET A 19 27.56 6.14 38.96
C MET A 19 27.31 6.47 37.49
N ASN A 20 26.83 5.52 36.68
CA ASN A 20 26.46 5.76 35.29
C ASN A 20 25.43 6.89 35.16
N SER A 21 25.61 7.77 34.17
CA SER A 21 24.73 8.92 33.92
C SER A 21 23.43 8.53 33.22
N ASN A 22 22.52 9.51 33.06
CA ASN A 22 21.27 9.43 32.32
C ASN A 22 20.29 8.34 32.78
N VAL A 23 20.36 7.95 34.05
CA VAL A 23 19.37 7.04 34.61
C VAL A 23 18.10 7.84 34.93
N ARG A 24 16.96 7.45 34.35
CA ARG A 24 15.66 8.09 34.57
C ARG A 24 14.76 7.36 35.57
N ASN A 25 14.96 6.05 35.75
CA ASN A 25 14.17 5.26 36.70
C ASN A 25 14.56 5.55 38.16
N ILE A 26 13.57 5.84 39.01
CA ILE A 26 13.74 5.98 40.46
C ILE A 26 13.02 4.79 41.12
N GLU A 27 13.74 3.97 41.88
CA GLU A 27 13.12 2.95 42.73
C GLU A 27 12.91 3.51 44.13
N PHE A 28 11.74 4.11 44.35
CA PHE A 28 11.39 4.68 45.66
C PHE A 28 11.44 3.66 46.79
N VAL A 29 10.98 2.42 46.54
CA VAL A 29 11.00 1.34 47.55
C VAL A 29 12.40 1.12 48.12
N PHE A 30 13.43 1.17 47.28
CA PHE A 30 14.82 1.00 47.68
C PHE A 30 15.56 2.33 47.86
N SER A 31 14.87 3.47 47.73
CA SER A 31 15.45 4.82 47.82
C SER A 31 16.65 5.05 46.90
N ILE A 32 16.66 4.44 45.71
CA ILE A 32 17.78 4.54 44.78
C ILE A 32 17.33 4.76 43.34
N ARG A 33 18.13 5.53 42.62
CA ARG A 33 18.18 5.53 41.16
C ARG A 33 19.15 4.45 40.70
N ILE A 34 18.68 3.51 39.88
CA ILE A 34 19.45 2.34 39.46
C ILE A 34 19.30 2.08 37.95
N CYS A 35 20.42 1.85 37.25
CA CYS A 35 20.40 1.53 35.82
C CYS A 35 19.96 0.07 35.59
N ALA A 36 19.53 -0.27 34.37
CA ALA A 36 19.03 -1.62 34.06
C ALA A 36 20.03 -2.74 34.43
N ARG A 37 21.30 -2.59 34.07
CA ARG A 37 22.36 -3.55 34.42
C ARG A 37 22.49 -3.78 35.94
N CYS A 38 22.47 -2.69 36.73
CA CYS A 38 22.56 -2.80 38.18
C CYS A 38 21.26 -3.33 38.80
N MET A 39 20.10 -3.03 38.21
CA MET A 39 18.82 -3.61 38.61
C MET A 39 18.89 -5.13 38.53
N ASP A 40 19.31 -5.66 37.38
CA ASP A 40 19.39 -7.11 37.17
C ASP A 40 20.42 -7.78 38.09
N SER A 41 21.48 -7.05 38.46
CA SER A 41 22.58 -7.57 39.29
C SER A 41 22.29 -7.50 40.80
N HIS A 42 21.60 -6.46 41.27
CA HIS A 42 21.47 -6.16 42.70
C HIS A 42 20.04 -6.21 43.23
N VAL A 43 19.02 -6.26 42.37
CA VAL A 43 17.62 -6.45 42.80
C VAL A 43 17.21 -7.87 42.45
N LYS A 44 16.95 -8.68 43.49
CA LYS A 44 16.73 -10.12 43.34
C LYS A 44 15.43 -10.53 44.03
N PRO A 45 14.75 -11.58 43.53
CA PRO A 45 13.64 -12.18 44.25
C PRO A 45 14.17 -12.75 45.56
N VAL A 46 13.38 -12.62 46.63
CA VAL A 46 13.75 -13.02 48.00
C VAL A 46 14.26 -14.47 48.06
N ARG A 47 13.65 -15.39 47.30
CA ARG A 47 14.06 -16.80 47.24
C ARG A 47 15.48 -17.06 46.72
N LEU A 48 16.07 -16.11 46.00
CA LEU A 48 17.44 -16.23 45.47
C LEU A 48 18.49 -15.64 46.41
N ILE A 49 18.07 -15.01 47.51
CA ILE A 49 18.97 -14.55 48.56
C ILE A 49 19.42 -15.73 49.40
N LYS A 50 20.69 -16.12 49.26
CA LYS A 50 21.29 -17.19 50.06
C LYS A 50 21.71 -16.62 51.41
N THR A 51 21.10 -17.09 52.49
CA THR A 51 21.64 -16.93 53.85
C THR A 51 21.99 -18.31 54.41
N SER A 52 22.85 -18.33 55.43
CA SER A 52 23.33 -19.56 56.08
C SER A 52 22.22 -20.36 56.79
N ASP A 53 21.07 -19.74 57.08
CA ASP A 53 19.91 -20.36 57.75
C ASP A 53 18.58 -19.84 57.15
N PRO A 54 17.71 -20.69 56.58
CA PRO A 54 16.41 -20.30 56.04
C PRO A 54 15.50 -19.56 57.05
N LYS A 55 15.54 -19.90 58.34
CA LYS A 55 14.76 -19.21 59.38
C LYS A 55 15.27 -17.79 59.63
N LEU A 56 16.54 -17.55 59.32
CA LEU A 56 17.17 -16.25 59.42
C LEU A 56 16.89 -15.38 58.20
N THR A 57 16.79 -15.98 57.00
CA THR A 57 16.34 -15.28 55.78
C THR A 57 15.00 -14.57 56.05
N ASN A 58 13.99 -15.28 56.53
CA ASN A 58 12.67 -14.69 56.78
C ASN A 58 12.71 -13.55 57.82
N LYS A 59 13.58 -13.66 58.84
CA LYS A 59 13.76 -12.60 59.84
C LYS A 59 14.35 -11.35 59.21
N ILE A 60 15.42 -11.46 58.42
CA ILE A 60 16.07 -10.32 57.75
C ILE A 60 15.14 -9.70 56.70
N MET A 61 14.42 -10.51 55.93
CA MET A 61 13.49 -10.01 54.90
C MET A 61 12.37 -9.16 55.50
N SER A 62 11.95 -9.44 56.75
CA SER A 62 10.99 -8.59 57.48
C SER A 62 11.53 -7.22 57.91
N LEU A 63 12.82 -6.93 57.69
CA LEU A 63 13.53 -5.73 58.15
C LEU A 63 14.06 -4.87 56.99
N VAL A 64 13.79 -5.26 55.75
CA VAL A 64 14.16 -4.53 54.54
C VAL A 64 12.91 -4.17 53.74
N PRO A 65 12.94 -3.08 52.94
CA PRO A 65 11.88 -2.80 52.00
C PRO A 65 11.78 -3.90 50.94
N LEU A 66 10.56 -4.30 50.61
CA LEU A 66 10.25 -5.29 49.58
C LEU A 66 9.22 -4.72 48.61
N ARG A 67 9.27 -5.12 47.34
CA ARG A 67 8.21 -4.83 46.37
C ARG A 67 7.92 -6.01 45.45
N PRO A 68 6.71 -6.10 44.87
CA PRO A 68 6.46 -7.08 43.82
C PRO A 68 7.35 -6.83 42.60
N GLY A 69 7.76 -7.91 41.94
CA GLY A 69 8.41 -7.85 40.63
C GLY A 69 7.41 -7.47 39.55
N THR A 70 7.86 -6.63 38.60
CA THR A 70 7.02 -6.13 37.50
C THR A 70 7.37 -6.76 36.14
N LYS A 71 8.46 -7.53 36.06
CA LYS A 71 8.96 -8.14 34.83
C LYS A 71 9.06 -9.66 34.97
N LYS A 72 8.73 -10.38 33.88
CA LYS A 72 8.94 -11.84 33.79
C LYS A 72 10.43 -12.19 33.92
N PRO A 73 10.79 -13.32 34.58
CA PRO A 73 9.90 -14.34 35.16
C PRO A 73 9.39 -14.01 36.57
N TYR A 74 9.83 -12.91 37.19
CA TYR A 74 9.59 -12.60 38.61
C TYR A 74 8.34 -11.76 38.88
N THR A 75 7.39 -11.73 37.94
CA THR A 75 6.17 -10.92 38.09
C THR A 75 5.38 -11.38 39.33
N GLY A 76 5.10 -10.45 40.25
CA GLY A 76 4.41 -10.74 41.51
C GLY A 76 5.29 -11.33 42.62
N GLU A 77 6.51 -11.80 42.33
CA GLU A 77 7.43 -12.27 43.36
C GLU A 77 7.94 -11.10 44.22
N LEU A 78 8.17 -11.31 45.52
CA LEU A 78 8.78 -10.29 46.38
C LEU A 78 10.26 -10.11 46.01
N MET A 79 10.61 -8.88 45.67
CA MET A 79 11.95 -8.45 45.29
C MET A 79 12.57 -7.61 46.41
N CYS A 80 13.87 -7.77 46.59
CA CYS A 80 14.67 -6.99 47.54
C CYS A 80 15.92 -6.43 46.86
N TYR A 81 16.44 -5.34 47.40
CA TYR A 81 17.75 -4.82 47.02
C TYR A 81 18.83 -5.45 47.88
N GLN A 82 19.77 -6.17 47.25
CA GLN A 82 20.86 -6.88 47.92
C GLN A 82 21.64 -5.97 48.86
N GLY A 83 21.91 -4.72 48.47
CA GLY A 83 22.65 -3.78 49.30
C GLY A 83 21.97 -3.42 50.62
N ASP A 84 20.63 -3.42 50.66
CA ASP A 84 19.89 -3.22 51.91
C ASP A 84 19.90 -4.49 52.77
N VAL A 85 19.79 -5.66 52.13
CA VAL A 85 19.91 -6.96 52.79
C VAL A 85 21.27 -7.09 53.46
N ASP A 86 22.36 -6.78 52.75
CA ASP A 86 23.72 -6.89 53.28
C ASP A 86 23.93 -5.97 54.49
N LYS A 87 23.51 -4.70 54.38
CA LYS A 87 23.60 -3.71 55.47
C LYS A 87 22.80 -4.13 56.70
N VAL A 88 21.56 -4.58 56.51
CA VAL A 88 20.70 -5.01 57.62
C VAL A 88 21.22 -6.31 58.24
N THR A 89 21.71 -7.25 57.43
CA THR A 89 22.30 -8.51 57.89
C THR A 89 23.53 -8.26 58.75
N GLN A 90 24.48 -7.46 58.24
CA GLN A 90 25.70 -7.10 58.97
C GLN A 90 25.38 -6.46 60.33
N ARG A 91 24.44 -5.51 60.35
CA ARG A 91 24.03 -4.82 61.59
C ARG A 91 23.22 -5.72 62.54
N TYR A 92 22.44 -6.65 62.01
CA TYR A 92 21.69 -7.60 62.84
C TYR A 92 22.61 -8.57 63.59
N PHE A 93 23.71 -8.99 62.95
CA PHE A 93 24.67 -9.92 63.55
C PHE A 93 25.64 -9.26 64.54
N SER A 94 25.80 -7.93 64.52
CA SER A 94 26.65 -7.23 65.50
C SER A 94 26.02 -7.11 66.89
N PHE A 95 24.76 -7.54 67.06
CA PHE A 95 23.99 -7.38 68.30
C PHE A 95 23.86 -8.68 69.10
N ASN A 96 23.73 -8.55 70.42
CA ASN A 96 23.28 -9.64 71.29
C ASN A 96 21.76 -9.90 71.13
N ASP A 97 21.22 -10.91 71.82
CA ASP A 97 19.84 -11.34 71.60
C ASP A 97 18.77 -10.33 72.06
N GLU A 98 19.04 -9.55 73.11
CA GLU A 98 18.13 -8.48 73.55
C GLU A 98 18.17 -7.27 72.62
N GLU A 99 19.37 -6.88 72.19
CA GLU A 99 19.57 -5.83 71.19
C GLU A 99 18.92 -6.18 69.84
N LYS A 100 18.99 -7.45 69.42
CA LYS A 100 18.28 -7.95 68.23
C LYS A 100 16.76 -7.82 68.34
N LYS A 101 16.18 -8.00 69.52
CA LYS A 101 14.72 -7.79 69.72
C LYS A 101 14.36 -6.33 69.52
N LYS A 102 15.09 -5.42 70.18
CA LYS A 102 14.89 -3.97 70.06
C LYS A 102 15.09 -3.48 68.62
N TYR A 103 16.21 -3.85 68.00
CA TYR A 103 16.54 -3.48 66.62
C TYR A 103 15.46 -3.95 65.63
N ARG A 104 14.90 -5.16 65.80
CA ARG A 104 13.81 -5.63 64.92
C ARG A 104 12.56 -4.78 65.03
N ALA A 105 12.16 -4.41 66.25
CA ALA A 105 10.98 -3.57 66.45
C ALA A 105 11.17 -2.19 65.81
N GLU A 106 12.29 -1.53 66.10
CA GLU A 106 12.63 -0.22 65.54
C GLU A 106 12.75 -0.25 64.01
N ARG A 107 13.40 -1.29 63.46
CA ARG A 107 13.61 -1.41 62.02
C ARG A 107 12.32 -1.74 61.27
N ARG A 108 11.43 -2.54 61.84
CA ARG A 108 10.09 -2.78 61.27
C ARG A 108 9.29 -1.49 61.19
N GLN A 109 9.29 -0.70 62.26
CA GLN A 109 8.63 0.60 62.24
C GLN A 109 9.24 1.52 61.17
N LEU A 110 10.57 1.57 61.07
CA LEU A 110 11.25 2.35 60.04
C LEU A 110 10.87 1.89 58.62
N VAL A 111 10.76 0.58 58.37
CA VAL A 111 10.31 0.07 57.07
C VAL A 111 8.86 0.46 56.80
N LEU A 112 7.96 0.38 57.79
CA LEU A 112 6.57 0.82 57.66
C LEU A 112 6.49 2.32 57.32
N ASP A 113 7.19 3.16 58.06
CA ASP A 113 7.24 4.61 57.82
C ASP A 113 7.84 4.94 56.45
N HIS A 114 8.86 4.19 56.04
CA HIS A 114 9.47 4.28 54.72
C HIS A 114 8.48 3.91 53.61
N MET A 115 7.75 2.80 53.74
CA MET A 115 6.76 2.39 52.74
C MET A 115 5.61 3.40 52.63
N ALA A 116 5.16 3.98 53.74
CA ALA A 116 4.18 5.07 53.72
C ALA A 116 4.71 6.33 53.00
N HIS A 117 6.00 6.63 53.14
CA HIS A 117 6.64 7.72 52.38
C HIS A 117 6.77 7.38 50.90
N VAL A 118 7.08 6.14 50.55
CA VAL A 118 7.16 5.65 49.16
C VAL A 118 5.82 5.82 48.45
N GLU A 119 4.71 5.49 49.11
CA GLU A 119 3.36 5.68 48.56
C GLU A 119 3.12 7.15 48.18
N ARG A 120 3.30 8.08 49.13
CA ARG A 120 3.18 9.53 48.86
C ARG A 120 4.11 10.02 47.76
N SER A 121 5.31 9.44 47.67
CA SER A 121 6.30 9.80 46.66
C SER A 121 5.91 9.37 45.25
N VAL A 122 5.35 8.16 45.12
CA VAL A 122 4.84 7.63 43.85
C VAL A 122 3.62 8.42 43.40
N GLU A 123 2.71 8.74 44.31
CA GLU A 123 1.55 9.59 44.04
C GLU A 123 1.97 10.98 43.55
N TRP A 124 2.91 11.61 44.25
CA TRP A 124 3.46 12.90 43.86
C TRP A 124 4.11 12.86 42.47
N LEU A 125 4.93 11.84 42.17
CA LEU A 125 5.58 11.74 40.87
C LEU A 125 4.55 11.55 39.75
N CYS A 126 3.54 10.71 39.97
CA CYS A 126 2.45 10.51 39.03
C CYS A 126 1.65 11.80 38.78
N ALA A 127 1.33 12.55 39.84
CA ALA A 127 0.65 13.84 39.72
C ALA A 127 1.51 14.87 38.96
N HIS A 128 2.80 14.94 39.28
CA HIS A 128 3.74 15.84 38.62
C HIS A 128 3.94 15.50 37.13
N GLU A 129 4.01 14.21 36.78
CA GLU A 129 4.07 13.78 35.37
C GLU A 129 2.79 14.15 34.60
N LYS A 130 1.62 13.97 35.20
CA LYS A 130 0.34 14.39 34.62
C LYS A 130 0.27 15.90 34.38
N GLU A 131 0.74 16.73 35.32
CA GLU A 131 0.75 18.18 35.13
C GLU A 131 1.71 18.57 33.99
N ARG A 132 2.91 17.97 33.93
CA ARG A 132 3.83 18.20 32.80
C ARG A 132 3.23 17.79 31.46
N GLU A 133 2.49 16.69 31.39
CA GLU A 133 1.79 16.28 30.17
C GLU A 133 0.71 17.28 29.75
N LYS A 134 -0.01 17.84 30.73
CA LYS A 134 -1.03 18.87 30.51
C LYS A 134 -0.39 20.18 30.02
N GLU A 135 0.69 20.63 30.63
CA GLU A 135 1.47 21.78 30.16
C GLU A 135 1.97 21.58 28.71
N GLN A 136 2.53 20.41 28.41
CA GLN A 136 2.98 20.08 27.05
C GLN A 136 1.81 20.05 26.06
N ARG A 137 0.66 19.53 26.46
CA ARG A 137 -0.56 19.52 25.63
C ARG A 137 -1.03 20.94 25.34
N GLN A 138 -1.04 21.82 26.34
CA GLN A 138 -1.37 23.24 26.16
C GLN A 138 -0.42 23.91 25.18
N VAL A 139 0.90 23.70 25.31
CA VAL A 139 1.89 24.24 24.36
C VAL A 139 1.63 23.74 22.93
N ARG A 140 1.29 22.46 22.74
CA ARG A 140 0.93 21.92 21.41
C ARG A 140 -0.34 22.55 20.86
N SER A 141 -1.36 22.76 21.70
CA SER A 141 -2.60 23.42 21.31
C SER A 141 -2.35 24.88 20.89
N TYR A 142 -1.61 25.65 21.68
CA TYR A 142 -1.24 27.03 21.31
C TYR A 142 -0.47 27.08 19.99
N ARG A 143 0.50 26.18 19.83
CA ARG A 143 1.25 26.06 18.57
C ARG A 143 0.33 25.76 17.38
N LEU A 144 -0.60 24.81 17.54
CA LEU A 144 -1.57 24.46 16.50
C LEU A 144 -2.40 25.69 16.10
N TYR A 145 -2.97 26.41 17.07
CA TYR A 145 -3.78 27.60 16.79
C TYR A 145 -2.99 28.69 16.07
N SER A 146 -1.75 28.98 16.49
CA SER A 146 -0.90 29.95 15.80
C SER A 146 -0.56 29.52 14.36
N ILE A 147 -0.37 28.22 14.11
CA ILE A 147 -0.16 27.72 12.75
C ILE A 147 -1.43 27.88 11.91
N LEU A 148 -2.60 27.53 12.46
CA LEU A 148 -3.88 27.68 11.78
C LEU A 148 -4.17 29.15 11.42
N GLU A 149 -3.89 30.08 12.34
CA GLU A 149 -4.01 31.52 12.11
C GLU A 149 -3.12 31.97 10.95
N LYS A 150 -1.82 31.63 10.98
CA LYS A 150 -0.89 31.96 9.89
C LYS A 150 -1.31 31.35 8.54
N LEU A 151 -1.87 30.15 8.54
CA LEU A 151 -2.38 29.52 7.31
C LEU A 151 -3.68 30.18 6.84
N GLY A 152 -4.51 30.65 7.76
CA GLY A 152 -5.68 31.47 7.46
C GLY A 152 -5.31 32.79 6.78
N GLU A 153 -4.29 33.50 7.30
CA GLU A 153 -3.73 34.71 6.69
C GLU A 153 -3.19 34.48 5.27
N LEU A 154 -2.71 33.26 4.98
CA LEU A 154 -2.21 32.84 3.67
C LEU A 154 -3.33 32.33 2.73
N GLY A 155 -4.59 32.34 3.16
CA GLY A 155 -5.74 31.97 2.34
C GLY A 155 -6.11 30.49 2.33
N TYR A 156 -5.65 29.69 3.31
CA TYR A 156 -5.98 28.26 3.40
C TYR A 156 -7.23 27.93 4.23
N ILE A 157 -8.08 28.93 4.53
CA ILE A 157 -9.28 28.73 5.37
C ILE A 157 -10.20 27.66 4.75
N THR A 158 -10.43 27.73 3.44
CA THR A 158 -11.33 26.81 2.73
C THR A 158 -10.88 25.36 2.80
N GLU A 159 -9.58 25.11 2.84
CA GLU A 159 -8.99 23.77 2.93
C GLU A 159 -9.24 23.18 4.32
N PHE A 160 -9.24 24.00 5.39
CA PHE A 160 -9.59 23.54 6.74
C PHE A 160 -11.07 23.21 6.89
N GLU A 161 -11.95 24.03 6.32
CA GLU A 161 -13.40 23.81 6.40
C GLU A 161 -13.85 22.55 5.66
N GLN A 162 -13.16 22.21 4.56
CA GLN A 162 -13.48 21.03 3.75
C GLN A 162 -12.63 19.79 4.08
N MET A 163 -11.67 19.91 4.99
CA MET A 163 -10.89 18.77 5.46
C MET A 163 -11.77 17.78 6.22
N GLY A 164 -11.70 16.50 5.85
CA GLY A 164 -12.36 15.44 6.63
C GLY A 164 -11.61 15.13 7.93
N ASP A 165 -12.27 14.45 8.86
CA ASP A 165 -11.72 14.11 10.19
C ASP A 165 -10.33 13.44 10.13
N ALA A 166 -10.12 12.54 9.17
CA ALA A 166 -8.85 11.84 9.00
C ALA A 166 -7.71 12.78 8.57
N GLN A 167 -7.99 13.73 7.67
CA GLN A 167 -7.00 14.72 7.21
C GLN A 167 -6.68 15.71 8.32
N MET A 168 -7.70 16.17 9.06
CA MET A 168 -7.54 17.03 10.22
C MET A 168 -6.71 16.33 11.32
N TYR A 169 -7.01 15.07 11.62
CA TYR A 169 -6.23 14.28 12.58
C TYR A 169 -4.77 14.15 12.15
N ALA A 170 -4.51 13.85 10.87
CA ALA A 170 -3.16 13.76 10.32
C ALA A 170 -2.41 15.10 10.43
N PHE A 171 -3.07 16.22 10.17
CA PHE A 171 -2.50 17.56 10.31
C PHE A 171 -2.14 17.87 11.78
N ILE A 172 -3.05 17.62 12.72
CA ILE A 172 -2.80 17.83 14.16
C ILE A 172 -1.62 16.99 14.65
N LYS A 173 -1.43 15.79 14.10
CA LYS A 173 -0.32 14.89 14.42
C LYS A 173 0.95 15.15 13.61
N HIS A 174 0.91 16.07 12.65
CA HIS A 174 2.05 16.35 11.79
C HIS A 174 3.27 16.78 12.62
N ARG A 175 4.46 16.27 12.27
CA ARG A 175 5.69 16.43 13.06
C ARG A 175 6.10 17.89 13.31
N LEU A 176 5.74 18.81 12.41
CA LEU A 176 6.05 20.25 12.53
C LEU A 176 5.01 21.01 13.35
N VAL A 177 3.80 20.44 13.48
CA VAL A 177 2.65 20.99 14.19
C VAL A 177 2.64 20.47 15.63
N CYS A 178 2.77 19.16 15.84
CA CYS A 178 2.73 18.51 17.15
C CYS A 178 4.08 18.58 17.88
N GLN A 179 4.46 19.76 18.38
CA GLN A 179 5.73 19.97 19.08
C GLN A 179 5.56 20.67 20.43
N ASN A 180 6.39 20.28 21.42
CA ASN A 180 6.45 20.87 22.76
C ASN A 180 7.19 22.23 22.78
N ARG A 181 6.97 23.09 21.78
CA ARG A 181 7.58 24.43 21.70
C ARG A 181 6.64 25.42 21.05
N LEU A 182 6.58 26.65 21.57
CA LEU A 182 5.75 27.70 20.99
C LEU A 182 6.18 28.05 19.57
N LEU A 183 5.24 28.57 18.77
CA LEU A 183 5.53 29.08 17.44
C LEU A 183 6.00 30.53 17.53
N THR A 184 7.31 30.75 17.39
CA THR A 184 7.87 32.10 17.22
C THR A 184 7.98 32.44 15.73
N GLU A 185 8.04 33.71 15.35
CA GLU A 185 8.19 34.13 13.94
C GLU A 185 9.39 33.47 13.25
N ARG A 186 10.54 33.39 13.91
CA ARG A 186 11.73 32.68 13.38
C ARG A 186 11.46 31.19 13.10
N ILE A 187 10.71 30.52 13.97
CA ILE A 187 10.37 29.10 13.80
C ILE A 187 9.34 28.95 12.68
N TRP A 188 8.39 29.88 12.58
CA TRP A 188 7.41 29.90 11.50
C TRP A 188 8.11 29.99 10.14
N LEU A 189 9.01 30.94 9.95
CA LEU A 189 9.79 31.07 8.70
C LEU A 189 10.53 29.79 8.32
N ASN A 190 11.04 29.04 9.31
CA ASN A 190 11.77 27.79 9.05
C ASN A 190 10.87 26.60 8.66
N ILE A 191 9.58 26.62 9.01
CA ILE A 191 8.65 25.51 8.72
C ILE A 191 7.58 25.87 7.69
N LYS A 192 7.51 27.15 7.30
CA LYS A 192 6.44 27.72 6.47
C LYS A 192 6.31 26.95 5.16
N ASP A 193 7.40 26.77 4.43
CA ASP A 193 7.37 26.15 3.11
C ASP A 193 6.96 24.67 3.17
N ASP A 194 7.43 23.93 4.18
CA ASP A 194 7.03 22.54 4.39
C ASP A 194 5.53 22.40 4.71
N ILE A 195 5.00 23.31 5.55
CA ILE A 195 3.58 23.30 5.89
C ILE A 195 2.74 23.75 4.69
N ILE A 196 3.19 24.74 3.92
CA ILE A 196 2.53 25.18 2.69
C ILE A 196 2.48 24.04 1.68
N ALA A 197 3.59 23.34 1.45
CA ALA A 197 3.62 22.18 0.54
C ALA A 197 2.60 21.11 0.97
N TYR A 198 2.51 20.81 2.27
CA TYR A 198 1.49 19.91 2.81
C TYR A 198 0.05 20.42 2.57
N MET A 199 -0.18 21.72 2.70
CA MET A 199 -1.49 22.33 2.45
C MET A 199 -1.85 22.35 0.95
N GLU A 200 -0.87 22.53 0.06
CA GLU A 200 -1.08 22.41 -1.38
C GLU A 200 -1.45 20.98 -1.79
N ASP A 201 -0.86 19.96 -1.16
CA ASP A 201 -1.27 18.57 -1.39
C ASP A 201 -2.74 18.33 -1.00
N ILE A 202 -3.18 18.93 0.11
CA ILE A 202 -4.60 18.88 0.53
C ILE A 202 -5.48 19.64 -0.47
N ARG A 203 -5.07 20.83 -0.91
CA ARG A 203 -5.79 21.62 -1.92
C ARG A 203 -5.94 20.83 -3.22
N ASN A 204 -4.86 20.23 -3.72
CA ASN A 204 -4.88 19.40 -4.92
C ASN A 204 -5.83 18.21 -4.75
N THR A 205 -5.81 17.54 -3.60
CA THR A 205 -6.73 16.45 -3.30
C THR A 205 -8.20 16.91 -3.27
N ARG A 206 -8.47 18.12 -2.77
CA ARG A 206 -9.82 18.73 -2.82
C ARG A 206 -10.23 19.00 -4.27
N LEU A 207 -9.38 19.69 -5.04
CA LEU A 207 -9.67 20.05 -6.43
C LEU A 207 -9.88 18.80 -7.30
N GLU A 208 -9.08 17.75 -7.11
CA GLU A 208 -9.29 16.44 -7.76
C GLU A 208 -10.69 15.88 -7.42
N ARG A 209 -11.08 15.91 -6.15
CA ARG A 209 -12.39 15.41 -5.70
C ARG A 209 -13.55 16.23 -6.27
N GLU A 210 -13.45 17.56 -6.23
CA GLU A 210 -14.47 18.47 -6.77
C GLU A 210 -14.61 18.27 -8.29
N ASN A 211 -13.49 18.19 -9.01
CA ASN A 211 -13.49 17.93 -10.44
C ASN A 211 -14.10 16.55 -10.76
N ASP A 212 -13.75 15.52 -9.99
CA ASP A 212 -14.32 14.18 -10.14
C ASP A 212 -15.84 14.16 -9.87
N GLN A 213 -16.33 14.94 -8.90
CA GLN A 213 -17.77 15.05 -8.63
C GLN A 213 -18.56 15.63 -9.81
N VAL A 214 -17.93 16.48 -10.63
CA VAL A 214 -18.54 17.08 -11.82
C VAL A 214 -18.40 16.17 -13.04
N ILE A 215 -17.20 15.64 -13.29
CA ILE A 215 -16.90 14.85 -14.49
C ILE A 215 -17.54 13.46 -14.43
N ARG A 216 -17.60 12.83 -13.25
CA ARG A 216 -18.08 11.45 -13.10
C ARG A 216 -19.55 11.27 -13.53
N PRO A 217 -20.52 12.10 -13.13
CA PRO A 217 -21.88 12.05 -13.66
C PRO A 217 -21.94 12.21 -15.19
N ARG A 218 -21.15 13.14 -15.75
CA ARG A 218 -21.10 13.38 -17.21
C ARG A 218 -20.59 12.15 -17.97
N LYS A 219 -19.56 11.48 -17.44
CA LYS A 219 -19.05 10.23 -17.99
C LYS A 219 -20.05 9.08 -17.94
N ILE A 220 -20.86 9.00 -16.87
CA ILE A 220 -21.94 8.01 -16.76
C ILE A 220 -23.02 8.27 -17.81
N LEU A 221 -23.40 9.53 -18.04
CA LEU A 221 -24.33 9.93 -19.09
C LEU A 221 -23.81 9.54 -20.48
N LEU A 222 -22.56 9.90 -20.80
CA LEU A 222 -21.93 9.52 -22.06
C LEU A 222 -21.88 8.00 -22.26
N ALA A 223 -21.54 7.24 -21.22
CA ALA A 223 -21.53 5.79 -21.29
C ALA A 223 -22.91 5.20 -21.58
N LYS A 224 -23.99 5.86 -21.13
CA LYS A 224 -25.36 5.49 -21.48
C LYS A 224 -25.65 5.82 -22.95
N VAL A 225 -25.32 7.02 -23.43
CA VAL A 225 -25.53 7.42 -24.83
C VAL A 225 -24.82 6.48 -25.80
N ILE A 226 -23.56 6.14 -25.54
CA ILE A 226 -22.79 5.19 -26.37
C ILE A 226 -23.43 3.80 -26.35
N ARG A 227 -23.91 3.33 -25.19
CA ARG A 227 -24.62 2.06 -25.08
C ARG A 227 -25.92 2.05 -25.87
N ASP A 228 -26.70 3.11 -25.77
CA ASP A 228 -27.98 3.24 -26.46
C ASP A 228 -27.75 3.30 -27.98
N TYR A 229 -26.74 4.03 -28.45
CA TYR A 229 -26.33 4.05 -29.86
C TYR A 229 -25.93 2.66 -30.38
N THR A 230 -25.06 1.96 -29.64
CA THR A 230 -24.56 0.63 -30.03
C THR A 230 -25.63 -0.46 -29.96
N THR A 231 -26.65 -0.30 -29.10
CA THR A 231 -27.74 -1.29 -28.96
C THR A 231 -28.93 -1.01 -29.90
N SER A 232 -29.24 0.27 -30.16
CA SER A 232 -30.36 0.68 -31.02
C SER A 232 -30.10 0.43 -32.50
N THR A 233 -28.85 0.49 -32.92
CA THR A 233 -28.44 0.19 -34.29
C THR A 233 -28.39 -1.34 -34.48
N SER A 234 -29.56 -1.99 -34.52
CA SER A 234 -29.75 -3.46 -34.67
C SER A 234 -29.22 -4.06 -35.99
N ARG A 235 -28.36 -3.34 -36.71
CA ARG A 235 -27.71 -3.74 -37.96
C ARG A 235 -26.22 -3.43 -38.03
N TYR A 236 -25.56 -3.03 -36.93
CA TYR A 236 -24.10 -3.05 -36.95
C TYR A 236 -23.64 -4.51 -36.88
N PRO A 237 -22.89 -5.01 -37.87
CA PRO A 237 -22.53 -6.41 -37.88
C PRO A 237 -21.66 -6.69 -36.65
N TYR A 238 -21.95 -7.78 -35.93
CA TYR A 238 -21.17 -8.28 -34.78
C TYR A 238 -19.66 -8.44 -35.10
N THR A 239 -19.27 -8.31 -36.36
CA THR A 239 -17.93 -8.43 -36.90
C THR A 239 -17.11 -7.14 -36.85
N GLU A 240 -17.69 -5.96 -36.59
CA GLU A 240 -16.94 -4.70 -36.53
C GLU A 240 -16.52 -4.33 -35.10
N VAL A 241 -15.23 -4.04 -34.93
CA VAL A 241 -14.66 -3.63 -33.64
C VAL A 241 -14.89 -2.14 -33.44
N LEU A 242 -15.52 -1.78 -32.31
CA LEU A 242 -15.84 -0.40 -31.95
C LEU A 242 -14.88 0.15 -30.87
N PRO A 243 -14.74 1.50 -30.79
CA PRO A 243 -14.01 2.12 -29.69
C PRO A 243 -14.59 1.74 -28.33
N GLY A 244 -13.72 1.49 -27.35
CA GLY A 244 -14.14 1.33 -25.96
C GLY A 244 -14.47 2.68 -25.32
N LEU A 245 -15.13 2.67 -24.15
CA LEU A 245 -15.41 3.90 -23.38
C LEU A 245 -14.14 4.72 -23.09
N ALA A 246 -13.02 4.03 -22.84
CA ALA A 246 -11.74 4.68 -22.59
C ALA A 246 -11.24 5.42 -23.84
N ASP A 247 -11.42 4.85 -25.03
CA ASP A 247 -11.10 5.51 -26.30
C ASP A 247 -11.99 6.73 -26.52
N PHE A 248 -13.29 6.63 -26.23
CA PHE A 248 -14.20 7.77 -26.36
C PHE A 248 -13.79 8.97 -25.52
N TYR A 249 -13.23 8.75 -24.33
CA TYR A 249 -12.72 9.84 -23.48
C TYR A 249 -11.46 10.51 -24.06
N THR A 250 -10.83 9.96 -25.10
CA THR A 250 -9.65 10.56 -25.74
C THR A 250 -10.01 11.58 -26.82
N PHE A 251 -11.18 11.46 -27.45
CA PHE A 251 -11.60 12.37 -28.53
C PHE A 251 -11.76 13.81 -28.02
N LYS A 252 -11.28 14.76 -28.82
CA LYS A 252 -11.31 16.19 -28.50
C LYS A 252 -12.74 16.70 -28.26
N SER A 253 -13.66 16.39 -29.17
CA SER A 253 -15.07 16.81 -29.08
C SER A 253 -15.76 16.29 -27.83
N ILE A 254 -15.39 15.11 -27.34
CA ILE A 254 -15.92 14.53 -26.12
C ILE A 254 -15.29 15.17 -24.88
N LYS A 255 -13.97 15.37 -24.85
CA LYS A 255 -13.29 16.08 -23.76
C LYS A 255 -13.86 17.48 -23.56
N GLU A 256 -14.08 18.21 -24.64
CA GLU A 256 -14.68 19.56 -24.60
C GLU A 256 -16.08 19.59 -23.96
N ILE A 257 -16.85 18.49 -24.03
CA ILE A 257 -18.14 18.38 -23.34
C ILE A 257 -17.94 17.97 -21.87
N LEU A 258 -17.05 17.02 -21.60
CA LEU A 258 -16.79 16.53 -20.24
C LEU A 258 -16.17 17.59 -19.34
N ASP A 259 -15.26 18.40 -19.89
CA ASP A 259 -14.47 19.41 -19.18
C ASP A 259 -15.14 20.80 -19.15
N ARG A 260 -16.42 20.89 -19.52
CA ARG A 260 -17.18 22.15 -19.41
C ARG A 260 -17.16 22.69 -17.97
N PRO A 261 -17.22 24.02 -17.77
CA PRO A 261 -17.35 24.59 -16.43
C PRO A 261 -18.51 23.99 -15.61
N THR A 262 -18.38 23.98 -14.29
CA THR A 262 -19.33 23.34 -13.35
C THR A 262 -20.72 23.97 -13.38
N ASP A 263 -20.81 25.26 -13.71
CA ASP A 263 -22.05 26.03 -13.85
C ASP A 263 -22.85 25.67 -15.10
N VAL A 264 -22.25 24.93 -16.06
CA VAL A 264 -22.94 24.46 -17.26
C VAL A 264 -23.56 23.10 -17.00
N VAL A 265 -24.89 23.03 -17.07
CA VAL A 265 -25.65 21.78 -17.02
C VAL A 265 -25.31 20.95 -18.26
N VAL A 266 -24.87 19.70 -18.05
CA VAL A 266 -24.62 18.72 -19.09
C VAL A 266 -25.59 17.57 -18.87
N ASP A 267 -26.53 17.43 -19.79
CA ASP A 267 -27.58 16.41 -19.80
C ASP A 267 -27.45 15.49 -21.03
N ALA A 268 -28.41 14.59 -21.22
CA ALA A 268 -28.42 13.70 -22.38
C ALA A 268 -28.53 14.45 -23.71
N ASP A 269 -29.30 15.55 -23.75
CA ASP A 269 -29.51 16.35 -24.96
C ASP A 269 -28.25 17.07 -25.41
N THR A 270 -27.38 17.42 -24.47
CA THR A 270 -26.04 17.95 -24.73
C THR A 270 -25.19 16.98 -25.58
N PHE A 271 -25.44 15.67 -25.47
CA PHE A 271 -24.79 14.64 -26.27
C PHE A 271 -25.55 14.29 -27.56
N SER A 272 -26.73 14.85 -27.82
CA SER A 272 -27.50 14.56 -29.04
C SER A 272 -26.73 14.90 -30.34
N PRO A 273 -26.02 16.05 -30.45
CA PRO A 273 -25.16 16.32 -31.61
C PRO A 273 -24.02 15.31 -31.76
N LEU A 274 -23.54 14.75 -30.64
CA LEU A 274 -22.48 13.73 -30.65
C LEU A 274 -22.96 12.46 -31.37
N VAL A 275 -24.21 12.05 -31.18
CA VAL A 275 -24.77 10.83 -31.79
C VAL A 275 -24.61 10.84 -33.31
N SER A 276 -24.86 11.97 -33.96
CA SER A 276 -24.70 12.12 -35.41
C SER A 276 -23.23 12.05 -35.86
N SER A 277 -22.29 12.44 -34.99
CA SER A 277 -20.85 12.39 -35.27
C SER A 277 -20.17 11.07 -34.88
N LEU A 278 -20.84 10.19 -34.15
CA LEU A 278 -20.27 8.91 -33.69
C LEU A 278 -19.70 8.05 -34.83
N PRO A 279 -20.37 7.90 -36.01
CA PRO A 279 -19.78 7.15 -37.12
C PRO A 279 -18.39 7.68 -37.54
N ALA A 280 -18.28 9.00 -37.73
CA ALA A 280 -17.02 9.62 -38.14
C ALA A 280 -15.91 9.46 -37.07
N LEU A 281 -16.27 9.52 -35.79
CA LEU A 281 -15.32 9.26 -34.69
C LEU A 281 -14.86 7.79 -34.67
N CYS A 282 -15.77 6.85 -34.94
CA CYS A 282 -15.41 5.44 -35.08
C CYS A 282 -14.45 5.23 -36.25
N ASP A 283 -14.69 5.86 -37.40
CA ASP A 283 -13.82 5.79 -38.58
C ASP A 283 -12.44 6.41 -38.33
N GLU A 284 -12.39 7.56 -37.66
CA GLU A 284 -11.14 8.22 -37.23
C GLU A 284 -10.33 7.30 -36.30
N TRP A 285 -10.98 6.73 -35.29
CA TRP A 285 -10.35 5.79 -34.38
C TRP A 285 -9.86 4.55 -35.11
N ARG A 286 -10.68 3.98 -36.00
CA ARG A 286 -10.33 2.80 -36.79
C ARG A 286 -9.08 3.06 -37.63
N SER A 287 -9.02 4.22 -38.29
CA SER A 287 -7.88 4.68 -39.10
C SER A 287 -6.62 4.90 -38.25
N SER A 288 -6.78 5.39 -37.02
CA SER A 288 -5.68 5.52 -36.06
C SER A 288 -5.11 4.16 -35.64
N LEU A 289 -5.95 3.15 -35.40
CA LEU A 289 -5.46 1.80 -35.09
C LEU A 289 -4.69 1.20 -36.26
N ASP A 290 -5.21 1.34 -37.48
CA ASP A 290 -4.54 0.83 -38.68
C ASP A 290 -3.18 1.50 -38.87
N SER A 291 -3.09 2.81 -38.67
CA SER A 291 -1.83 3.55 -38.70
C SER A 291 -0.84 3.06 -37.63
N GLN A 292 -1.32 2.81 -36.41
CA GLN A 292 -0.48 2.27 -35.33
C GLN A 292 0.01 0.84 -35.61
N LEU A 293 -0.82 0.00 -36.25
CA LEU A 293 -0.44 -1.35 -36.67
C LEU A 293 0.56 -1.34 -37.82
N LEU A 294 0.35 -0.50 -38.84
CA LEU A 294 1.27 -0.34 -39.97
C LEU A 294 2.65 0.10 -39.50
N ALA A 295 2.70 0.99 -38.51
CA ALA A 295 3.95 1.41 -37.87
C ALA A 295 4.67 0.29 -37.08
N ARG A 296 4.14 -0.94 -37.03
CA ARG A 296 4.84 -2.13 -36.51
C ARG A 296 5.49 -2.96 -37.61
N PHE A 297 5.16 -2.72 -38.87
CA PHE A 297 5.70 -3.42 -40.02
C PHE A 297 6.69 -2.54 -40.79
N PRO A 298 7.58 -3.13 -41.61
CA PRO A 298 8.31 -2.39 -42.63
C PRO A 298 7.35 -1.68 -43.59
N ASP A 299 7.84 -0.63 -44.27
CA ASP A 299 7.06 0.15 -45.22
C ASP A 299 6.37 -0.76 -46.26
N PRO A 300 5.02 -0.76 -46.37
CA PRO A 300 4.29 -1.59 -47.31
C PRO A 300 4.48 -1.17 -48.78
N GLY A 301 5.17 -0.06 -49.05
CA GLY A 301 5.43 0.43 -50.41
C GLY A 301 4.14 0.88 -51.09
N THR A 302 3.79 0.27 -52.23
CA THR A 302 2.61 0.65 -53.03
C THR A 302 1.34 -0.13 -52.68
N ILE A 303 1.40 -1.06 -51.71
CA ILE A 303 0.25 -1.89 -51.33
C ILE A 303 -0.70 -1.04 -50.46
N ASP A 304 -2.00 -1.16 -50.73
CA ASP A 304 -3.02 -0.54 -49.86
C ASP A 304 -2.85 -1.00 -48.41
N SER A 305 -2.85 -0.04 -47.49
CA SER A 305 -2.64 -0.25 -46.05
C SER A 305 -3.52 -1.35 -45.44
N THR A 306 -4.81 -1.38 -45.80
CA THR A 306 -5.74 -2.37 -45.23
C THR A 306 -5.52 -3.76 -45.82
N LYS A 307 -5.20 -3.84 -47.11
CA LYS A 307 -4.80 -5.10 -47.77
C LYS A 307 -3.48 -5.63 -47.23
N HIS A 308 -2.52 -4.74 -46.95
CA HIS A 308 -1.27 -5.14 -46.34
C HIS A 308 -1.52 -5.75 -44.96
N LEU A 309 -2.30 -5.08 -44.10
CA LEU A 309 -2.63 -5.63 -42.78
C LEU A 309 -3.35 -6.99 -42.84
N SER A 310 -4.20 -7.23 -43.85
CA SER A 310 -4.95 -8.49 -43.97
C SER A 310 -4.15 -9.69 -44.48
N LEU A 311 -2.91 -9.49 -44.97
CA LEU A 311 -2.04 -10.58 -45.39
C LEU A 311 -1.69 -11.48 -44.20
N ALA A 312 -1.82 -12.80 -44.38
CA ALA A 312 -1.58 -13.77 -43.32
C ALA A 312 -0.13 -13.74 -42.80
N GLN A 313 0.83 -13.42 -43.67
CA GLN A 313 2.24 -13.25 -43.29
C GLN A 313 2.47 -12.11 -42.28
N ASN A 314 1.57 -11.13 -42.22
CA ASN A 314 1.69 -9.95 -41.36
C ASN A 314 1.13 -10.23 -39.97
N VAL A 315 1.82 -11.14 -39.28
CA VAL A 315 1.51 -11.56 -37.92
C VAL A 315 2.29 -10.74 -36.89
N LEU A 316 1.59 -10.26 -35.85
CA LEU A 316 2.20 -9.56 -34.72
C LEU A 316 2.23 -10.46 -33.47
N TYR A 317 3.21 -10.24 -32.61
CA TYR A 317 3.33 -10.93 -31.34
C TYR A 317 2.94 -10.02 -30.18
N CYS A 318 2.00 -10.44 -29.34
CA CYS A 318 1.65 -9.70 -28.13
C CYS A 318 2.58 -10.09 -26.96
N SER A 319 3.35 -9.13 -26.44
CA SER A 319 4.31 -9.33 -25.34
C SER A 319 3.67 -9.56 -23.97
N ILE A 320 2.37 -9.27 -23.82
CA ILE A 320 1.66 -9.41 -22.54
C ILE A 320 1.15 -10.83 -22.33
N CYS A 321 0.57 -11.45 -23.36
CA CYS A 321 -0.04 -12.77 -23.27
C CYS A 321 0.69 -13.85 -24.09
N ASN A 322 1.72 -13.47 -24.84
CA ASN A 322 2.58 -14.35 -25.62
C ASN A 322 1.81 -15.12 -26.72
N THR A 323 0.86 -14.46 -27.38
CA THR A 323 0.07 -15.06 -28.47
C THR A 323 0.22 -14.30 -29.80
N PRO A 324 0.26 -15.02 -30.93
CA PRO A 324 0.23 -14.40 -32.27
C PRO A 324 -1.10 -13.69 -32.50
N GLN A 325 -1.05 -12.51 -33.11
CA GLN A 325 -2.18 -11.64 -33.42
C GLN A 325 -2.24 -11.40 -34.93
N PHE A 326 -3.44 -11.55 -35.48
CA PHE A 326 -3.73 -11.39 -36.89
C PHE A 326 -4.79 -10.31 -37.07
N TYR A 327 -4.76 -9.64 -38.21
CA TYR A 327 -5.80 -8.70 -38.58
C TYR A 327 -7.02 -9.43 -39.18
N PRO A 328 -8.27 -9.00 -38.89
CA PRO A 328 -8.65 -7.88 -38.02
C PRO A 328 -8.81 -8.25 -36.53
N GLN A 329 -8.61 -9.51 -36.13
CA GLN A 329 -8.89 -9.99 -34.77
C GLN A 329 -8.06 -9.27 -33.69
N VAL A 330 -6.85 -8.80 -34.04
CA VAL A 330 -5.97 -8.02 -33.17
C VAL A 330 -6.63 -6.75 -32.62
N LEU A 331 -7.58 -6.17 -33.34
CA LEU A 331 -8.28 -4.95 -32.95
C LEU A 331 -9.09 -5.16 -31.66
N ALA A 332 -9.67 -6.35 -31.49
CA ALA A 332 -10.41 -6.74 -30.29
C ALA A 332 -9.51 -7.40 -29.22
N HIS A 333 -8.19 -7.43 -29.41
CA HIS A 333 -7.29 -8.13 -28.51
C HIS A 333 -7.26 -7.48 -27.12
N ARG A 334 -7.67 -8.24 -26.10
CA ARG A 334 -7.83 -7.79 -24.71
C ARG A 334 -6.64 -7.03 -24.14
N CYS A 335 -5.40 -7.44 -24.43
CA CYS A 335 -4.22 -6.79 -23.85
C CYS A 335 -4.02 -5.35 -24.35
N LEU A 336 -4.68 -4.99 -25.46
CA LEU A 336 -4.63 -3.66 -26.07
C LEU A 336 -5.68 -2.73 -25.48
N THR A 337 -6.79 -3.27 -24.95
CA THR A 337 -7.95 -2.50 -24.47
C THR A 337 -8.16 -2.57 -22.95
N GLU A 338 -7.42 -3.44 -22.25
CA GLU A 338 -7.55 -3.62 -20.79
C GLU A 338 -6.21 -3.54 -20.05
N SER A 339 -6.27 -3.12 -18.79
CA SER A 339 -5.17 -3.16 -17.83
C SER A 339 -5.56 -3.91 -16.55
N ILE A 340 -4.58 -4.54 -15.91
CA ILE A 340 -4.73 -5.21 -14.62
C ILE A 340 -4.05 -4.34 -13.56
N VAL A 341 -4.82 -3.91 -12.55
CA VAL A 341 -4.25 -3.17 -11.41
C VAL A 341 -3.82 -4.18 -10.33
N HIS A 342 -2.52 -4.37 -10.19
CA HIS A 342 -1.95 -5.19 -9.11
C HIS A 342 -2.05 -4.43 -7.78
N LYS A 343 -3.07 -4.79 -6.98
CA LYS A 343 -3.37 -4.25 -5.63
C LYS A 343 -3.67 -2.75 -5.64
N ILE A 344 -4.95 -2.43 -5.58
CA ILE A 344 -5.41 -1.11 -5.16
C ILE A 344 -5.01 -0.97 -3.69
N LYS A 345 -3.98 -0.16 -3.37
CA LYS A 345 -3.85 0.36 -2.00
C LYS A 345 -5.16 1.12 -1.73
N SER A 346 -5.75 0.99 -0.56
CA SER A 346 -7.07 1.55 -0.20
C SER A 346 -7.26 3.03 -0.57
N ASP A 347 -6.16 3.81 -0.65
CA ASP A 347 -6.20 5.22 -1.04
C ASP A 347 -6.41 5.45 -2.55
N ASN A 348 -6.13 4.45 -3.41
CA ASN A 348 -6.27 4.57 -4.86
C ASN A 348 -7.62 4.08 -5.41
N SER A 349 -8.48 3.44 -4.61
CA SER A 349 -9.78 2.96 -5.09
C SER A 349 -10.73 4.11 -5.44
N ALA A 350 -10.57 5.25 -4.77
CA ALA A 350 -11.33 6.47 -5.05
C ALA A 350 -10.90 7.16 -6.35
N LYS A 351 -9.66 6.93 -6.82
CA LYS A 351 -9.08 7.56 -8.03
C LYS A 351 -9.43 6.84 -9.35
N LEU A 352 -10.09 5.69 -9.28
CA LEU A 352 -10.41 4.91 -10.47
C LEU A 352 -11.80 5.27 -10.97
N ASP A 353 -11.87 5.65 -12.25
CA ASP A 353 -13.11 5.98 -12.92
C ASP A 353 -14.06 4.77 -12.93
N PRO A 354 -15.23 4.84 -12.26
CA PRO A 354 -16.17 3.71 -12.16
C PRO A 354 -16.66 3.23 -13.52
N THR A 355 -16.71 4.10 -14.53
CA THR A 355 -17.22 3.78 -15.86
C THR A 355 -16.26 2.88 -16.63
N LEU A 356 -14.97 2.92 -16.28
CA LEU A 356 -13.92 2.11 -16.92
C LEU A 356 -13.72 0.77 -16.22
N VAL A 357 -14.33 0.53 -15.06
CA VAL A 357 -14.21 -0.72 -14.33
C VAL A 357 -14.92 -1.85 -15.06
N ILE A 358 -14.25 -2.99 -15.15
CA ILE A 358 -14.83 -4.23 -15.66
C ILE A 358 -15.15 -5.11 -14.45
N HIS A 359 -16.44 -5.11 -14.06
CA HIS A 359 -16.93 -5.99 -13.01
C HIS A 359 -17.02 -7.42 -13.54
N ILE A 360 -16.24 -8.32 -12.94
CA ILE A 360 -16.32 -9.76 -13.23
C ILE A 360 -17.09 -10.40 -12.06
N PRO A 361 -18.34 -10.86 -12.26
CA PRO A 361 -19.11 -11.52 -11.22
C PRO A 361 -18.33 -12.72 -10.66
N PHE A 362 -18.39 -12.92 -9.33
CA PHE A 362 -17.80 -14.07 -8.62
C PHE A 362 -16.26 -14.19 -8.65
N SER A 363 -15.54 -13.13 -9.02
CA SER A 363 -14.08 -13.10 -8.99
C SER A 363 -13.57 -12.51 -7.68
N SER A 364 -12.84 -13.30 -6.89
CA SER A 364 -11.97 -12.81 -5.80
C SER A 364 -10.69 -12.11 -6.32
N TYR A 365 -10.52 -12.02 -7.65
CA TYR A 365 -9.35 -11.46 -8.32
C TYR A 365 -9.47 -9.97 -8.63
N GLN A 366 -8.28 -9.38 -8.83
CA GLN A 366 -7.98 -7.99 -9.19
C GLN A 366 -8.99 -7.39 -10.18
N ALA A 367 -9.49 -6.21 -9.86
CA ALA A 367 -10.34 -5.44 -10.77
C ALA A 367 -9.56 -5.15 -12.07
N ARG A 368 -10.23 -5.38 -13.21
CA ARG A 368 -9.74 -5.01 -14.53
C ARG A 368 -10.34 -3.68 -14.93
N TYR A 369 -9.60 -2.92 -15.72
CA TYR A 369 -9.99 -1.58 -16.16
C TYR A 369 -9.80 -1.46 -17.66
N ARG A 370 -10.76 -0.80 -18.31
CA ARG A 370 -10.63 -0.38 -19.71
C ARG A 370 -9.56 0.68 -19.82
N LYS A 371 -8.71 0.58 -20.83
CA LYS A 371 -7.76 1.61 -21.25
C LYS A 371 -7.95 1.91 -22.74
N PRO A 372 -7.53 3.08 -23.23
CA PRO A 372 -7.51 3.33 -24.66
C PRO A 372 -6.67 2.27 -25.39
N TRP A 373 -7.08 1.92 -26.61
CA TRP A 373 -6.37 0.97 -27.44
C TRP A 373 -4.97 1.48 -27.76
N SER A 374 -3.96 0.60 -27.67
CA SER A 374 -2.58 0.93 -28.04
C SER A 374 -1.83 -0.28 -28.59
N ALA A 375 -1.08 -0.06 -29.67
CA ALA A 375 -0.20 -1.07 -30.28
C ALA A 375 1.16 -1.24 -29.58
N GLU A 376 1.41 -0.58 -28.44
CA GLU A 376 2.71 -0.62 -27.73
C GLU A 376 3.18 -2.02 -27.35
N SER A 377 2.24 -2.92 -27.04
CA SER A 377 2.56 -4.30 -26.64
C SER A 377 2.69 -5.28 -27.81
N LEU A 378 2.55 -4.79 -29.04
CA LEU A 378 2.66 -5.59 -30.26
C LEU A 378 4.05 -5.44 -30.87
N LEU A 379 4.68 -6.57 -31.16
CA LEU A 379 6.03 -6.65 -31.70
C LEU A 379 6.03 -7.46 -32.99
N LEU A 380 6.87 -7.07 -33.94
CA LEU A 380 7.19 -7.93 -35.08
C LEU A 380 8.04 -9.10 -34.59
N ASN A 381 7.74 -10.31 -35.05
CA ASN A 381 8.50 -11.51 -34.70
C ASN A 381 8.85 -12.26 -36.00
N GLU A 382 10.10 -12.11 -36.44
CA GLU A 382 10.59 -12.69 -37.71
C GLU A 382 10.44 -14.20 -37.77
N GLN A 383 10.67 -14.90 -36.65
CA GLN A 383 10.52 -16.35 -36.60
C GLN A 383 9.06 -16.76 -36.80
N LEU A 384 8.13 -16.05 -36.17
CA LEU A 384 6.70 -16.28 -36.32
C LEU A 384 6.24 -15.98 -37.75
N THR A 385 6.69 -14.86 -38.33
CA THR A 385 6.45 -14.52 -39.75
C THR A 385 6.95 -15.63 -40.67
N LYS A 386 8.17 -16.14 -40.45
CA LYS A 386 8.73 -17.24 -41.25
C LYS A 386 7.88 -18.51 -41.16
N ILE A 387 7.47 -18.90 -39.95
CA ILE A 387 6.61 -20.08 -39.73
C ILE A 387 5.29 -19.92 -40.50
N VAL A 388 4.66 -18.75 -40.44
CA VAL A 388 3.40 -18.51 -41.15
C VAL A 388 3.60 -18.57 -42.68
N LYS A 389 4.69 -17.98 -43.22
CA LYS A 389 5.01 -18.11 -44.65
C LYS A 389 5.20 -19.56 -45.08
N ASP A 390 5.88 -20.36 -44.27
CA ASP A 390 6.11 -21.78 -44.57
C ASP A 390 4.80 -22.58 -44.54
N ILE A 391 3.88 -22.28 -43.61
CA ILE A 391 2.54 -22.88 -43.59
C ILE A 391 1.76 -22.53 -44.86
N ILE A 392 1.77 -21.28 -45.28
CA ILE A 392 1.06 -20.83 -46.50
C ILE A 392 1.59 -21.59 -47.73
N ARG A 393 2.91 -21.78 -47.84
CA ARG A 393 3.53 -22.54 -48.93
C ARG A 393 3.15 -24.02 -48.91
N ILE A 394 3.02 -24.63 -47.73
CA ILE A 394 2.60 -26.04 -47.58
C ILE A 394 1.16 -26.23 -48.07
N LEU A 395 0.33 -25.20 -47.97
CA LEU A 395 -1.04 -25.19 -48.50
C LEU A 395 -1.11 -24.89 -50.01
N ASP A 396 0.03 -24.85 -50.69
CA ASP A 396 0.14 -24.46 -52.11
C ASP A 396 -0.43 -23.06 -52.41
N LEU A 397 -0.34 -22.16 -51.42
CA LEU A 397 -0.76 -20.75 -51.54
C LEU A 397 0.46 -19.80 -51.57
N ASP A 398 0.24 -18.58 -52.03
CA ASP A 398 1.27 -17.54 -52.12
C ASP A 398 1.27 -16.62 -50.88
N PRO A 399 2.37 -16.59 -50.07
CA PRO A 399 2.45 -15.74 -48.87
C PRO A 399 2.28 -14.25 -49.11
N GLU A 400 2.56 -13.75 -50.31
CA GLU A 400 2.49 -12.31 -50.60
C GLU A 400 1.07 -11.84 -50.93
N THR A 401 0.14 -12.76 -51.22
CA THR A 401 -1.25 -12.45 -51.58
C THR A 401 -2.28 -13.08 -50.64
N THR A 402 -1.92 -14.16 -49.94
CA THR A 402 -2.84 -14.91 -49.08
C THR A 402 -3.24 -14.11 -47.84
N THR A 403 -4.55 -13.98 -47.64
CA THR A 403 -5.13 -13.29 -46.47
C THR A 403 -5.43 -14.23 -45.32
N THR A 404 -5.59 -13.67 -44.11
CA THR A 404 -6.01 -14.42 -42.93
C THR A 404 -7.38 -15.08 -43.11
N ALA A 405 -8.32 -14.39 -43.77
CA ALA A 405 -9.66 -14.89 -44.04
C ALA A 405 -9.66 -16.07 -45.02
N GLU A 406 -8.77 -16.07 -46.02
CA GLU A 406 -8.60 -17.19 -46.95
C GLU A 406 -8.10 -18.44 -46.21
N LEU A 407 -7.10 -18.28 -45.32
CA LEU A 407 -6.62 -19.39 -44.48
C LEU A 407 -7.70 -19.93 -43.55
N ASP A 408 -8.47 -19.06 -42.89
CA ASP A 408 -9.59 -19.47 -42.04
C ASP A 408 -10.67 -20.23 -42.84
N GLY A 409 -10.87 -19.86 -44.10
CA GLY A 409 -11.83 -20.48 -45.02
C GLY A 409 -11.48 -21.91 -45.45
N LEU A 410 -10.18 -22.26 -45.50
CA LEU A 410 -9.70 -23.60 -45.88
C LEU A 410 -10.04 -24.68 -44.85
N LYS A 411 -10.38 -24.29 -43.61
CA LYS A 411 -10.70 -25.21 -42.50
C LYS A 411 -9.65 -26.32 -42.32
N THR A 412 -8.39 -25.98 -42.60
CA THR A 412 -7.24 -26.88 -42.48
C THR A 412 -6.46 -26.54 -41.22
N TYR A 413 -5.82 -27.54 -40.62
CA TYR A 413 -5.15 -27.40 -39.33
C TYR A 413 -3.66 -27.88 -39.47
N PHE A 414 -2.64 -27.04 -39.13
CA PHE A 414 -1.19 -27.34 -38.72
C PHE A 414 -0.68 -27.47 -37.20
N ARG A 415 -0.37 -28.67 -36.65
CA ARG A 415 -0.02 -28.83 -35.21
C ARG A 415 1.47 -28.56 -34.99
N CYS A 416 1.80 -27.68 -34.06
CA CYS A 416 3.21 -27.51 -33.67
C CYS A 416 3.70 -28.73 -32.87
N LEU A 417 4.73 -29.41 -33.38
CA LEU A 417 5.35 -30.58 -32.75
C LEU A 417 6.32 -30.22 -31.61
N THR A 418 6.78 -28.97 -31.59
CA THR A 418 7.77 -28.47 -30.61
C THR A 418 7.13 -27.80 -29.40
N CYS A 419 5.91 -27.26 -29.57
CA CYS A 419 5.14 -26.72 -28.47
C CYS A 419 4.66 -27.89 -27.60
N PRO A 420 4.84 -27.85 -26.26
CA PRO A 420 4.34 -28.92 -25.40
C PRO A 420 2.83 -29.03 -25.59
N SER A 421 2.36 -30.18 -26.07
CA SER A 421 0.93 -30.44 -26.13
C SER A 421 0.39 -30.42 -24.72
N VAL A 422 -0.72 -29.71 -24.54
CA VAL A 422 -1.47 -29.71 -23.29
C VAL A 422 -2.04 -31.13 -23.10
N TYR A 423 -1.25 -32.06 -22.55
CA TYR A 423 -1.70 -33.37 -22.15
C TYR A 423 -2.51 -33.25 -20.84
N GLY A 424 -3.70 -33.85 -20.81
CA GLY A 424 -4.31 -34.34 -19.56
C GLY A 424 -5.71 -33.86 -19.20
N PHE A 425 -6.72 -34.13 -20.03
CA PHE A 425 -8.11 -34.20 -19.58
C PHE A 425 -8.41 -35.64 -19.10
N GLN A 426 -8.01 -35.99 -17.88
CA GLN A 426 -8.63 -37.08 -17.13
C GLN A 426 -8.65 -36.73 -15.62
N GLY A 427 -9.85 -36.39 -15.13
CA GLY A 427 -10.26 -36.47 -13.74
C GLY A 427 -9.58 -35.56 -12.71
N LEU A 428 -10.13 -34.36 -12.48
CA LEU A 428 -10.45 -33.81 -11.14
C LEU A 428 -11.06 -32.39 -11.26
N ARG A 429 -12.08 -32.13 -10.45
CA ARG A 429 -12.91 -30.92 -10.45
C ARG A 429 -12.09 -29.67 -10.05
N HIS A 430 -12.32 -28.58 -10.79
CA HIS A 430 -12.01 -27.16 -10.55
C HIS A 430 -11.13 -26.76 -9.34
N TYR A 431 -10.04 -26.02 -9.62
CA TYR A 431 -9.90 -24.60 -9.23
C TYR A 431 -8.80 -23.90 -10.08
N GLY A 432 -9.23 -23.08 -11.04
CA GLY A 432 -8.56 -21.83 -11.45
C GLY A 432 -7.11 -21.84 -11.95
N ARG A 433 -6.78 -22.58 -13.03
CA ARG A 433 -5.64 -22.23 -13.90
C ARG A 433 -6.05 -22.30 -15.37
N ARG A 434 -5.90 -21.14 -16.03
CA ARG A 434 -5.87 -20.84 -17.48
C ARG A 434 -6.09 -22.07 -18.40
N GLY A 435 -7.36 -22.38 -18.66
CA GLY A 435 -7.73 -23.07 -19.89
C GLY A 435 -7.52 -22.09 -21.05
N ARG A 436 -6.44 -22.27 -21.81
CA ARG A 436 -6.29 -21.62 -23.11
C ARG A 436 -7.18 -22.39 -24.08
N TYR A 437 -8.34 -21.85 -24.40
CA TYR A 437 -9.03 -22.22 -25.63
C TYR A 437 -8.47 -21.35 -26.75
N VAL A 438 -7.91 -21.99 -27.78
CA VAL A 438 -7.93 -21.45 -29.14
C VAL A 438 -8.43 -22.59 -30.02
N PRO A 439 -9.61 -22.49 -30.64
CA PRO A 439 -10.04 -23.46 -31.63
C PRO A 439 -9.25 -23.21 -32.92
N PHE A 440 -8.19 -23.99 -33.10
CA PHE A 440 -7.94 -24.76 -34.32
C PHE A 440 -7.94 -26.20 -33.80
N ILE A 441 -8.81 -27.08 -34.31
CA ILE A 441 -8.99 -28.45 -33.79
C ILE A 441 -8.43 -29.44 -34.81
N TRP A 442 -7.56 -30.32 -34.31
CA TRP A 442 -6.44 -30.97 -34.99
C TRP A 442 -6.66 -32.47 -35.24
N LEU A 443 -6.76 -32.94 -36.49
CA LEU A 443 -6.51 -34.35 -36.87
C LEU A 443 -6.17 -34.45 -38.37
N GLU A 444 -4.88 -34.60 -38.71
CA GLU A 444 -4.33 -35.66 -39.57
C GLU A 444 -2.80 -35.55 -39.60
N GLU A 445 -2.14 -36.70 -39.52
CA GLU A 445 -0.67 -36.83 -39.53
C GLU A 445 -0.16 -36.74 -40.97
N ILE A 446 0.83 -35.88 -41.22
CA ILE A 446 1.67 -35.99 -42.43
C ILE A 446 3.09 -36.28 -41.98
N CYS A 447 3.44 -37.57 -42.05
CA CYS A 447 4.82 -38.02 -42.10
C CYS A 447 5.40 -37.63 -43.47
N GLY A 448 6.47 -36.83 -43.47
CA GLY A 448 7.22 -36.44 -44.65
C GLY A 448 8.69 -36.28 -44.31
N SER A 449 9.39 -37.40 -44.40
CA SER A 449 10.83 -37.60 -44.20
C SER A 449 11.74 -36.60 -44.92
N SER A 450 12.86 -36.29 -44.24
CA SER A 450 14.20 -35.98 -44.77
C SER A 450 14.75 -34.69 -44.18
N PHE A 451 15.63 -34.82 -43.18
CA PHE A 451 16.92 -34.13 -43.06
C PHE A 451 17.45 -34.30 -41.63
N LYS A 452 18.31 -35.30 -41.40
CA LYS A 452 19.75 -35.06 -41.17
C LYS A 452 20.50 -36.33 -40.81
N ASP A 453 21.59 -36.47 -41.55
CA ASP A 453 22.71 -37.38 -41.39
C ASP A 453 23.36 -37.38 -40.01
N GLU A 454 23.86 -38.56 -39.68
CA GLU A 454 25.18 -38.87 -39.11
C GLU A 454 25.83 -37.87 -38.14
N ARG A 455 26.00 -38.32 -36.89
CA ARG A 455 27.30 -38.73 -36.28
C ARG A 455 27.20 -38.67 -34.76
N SER A 456 27.26 -39.83 -34.10
CA SER A 456 28.30 -40.15 -33.10
C SER A 456 27.93 -41.42 -32.32
N LEU A 457 28.68 -42.49 -32.62
CA LEU A 457 28.89 -43.77 -31.91
C LEU A 457 27.69 -44.71 -31.69
#